data_AF-A0A3Q8DPP6-F1
#
_entry.id   AF-A0A3Q8DPP6-F1
#
_cell.length_a   1.000
_cell.length_b   1.000
_cell.length_c   1.000
_cell.angle_alpha   90.00
_cell.angle_beta   90.00
_cell.angle_gamma   90.00
#
_symmetry.space_group_name_H-M   'P 1'
#
loop_
_entity.id
_entity.type
_entity.pdbx_description
1 polymer ?
#
loop_
_entity_poly.entity_id
_entity_poly.type
_entity_poly.pdbx_seq_one_letter_code
_entity_poly.pdbx_strand_id
1 'polypeptide(L)'
;MAKKGNSSRQSAVGMCVARIEVSNSFERIALTAHRATGVILELRDKSLSECEKNKNSKDADEFKKIFGTEVDKEIYDGTTALIVMQDGLRRLRAIHDKMIRADNNGKMTCYYLNNTICGNFTARVNGNVDRDYSIFIAQKFLNLDVTGVNSQVATLCHEMSHFVKTGKDGVNGGMGTGDLNASGEEAFLSGESHKIAASQMVNMHSKNVFRSAYNIERYFEISLDNNTLSEISKAVENDMKKELIIIQDDTPPPSL
;
A
#
# COMPACT_ATOMS: atom_id res chain seq x y z
N MET A 1 35.17 -21.67 40.63
CA MET A 1 34.72 -20.33 40.17
C MET A 1 35.42 -20.01 38.86
N ALA A 2 34.75 -20.18 37.73
CA ALA A 2 35.27 -19.78 36.43
C ALA A 2 34.34 -18.71 35.85
N LYS A 3 34.80 -17.46 35.82
CA LYS A 3 34.27 -16.42 34.94
C LYS A 3 35.13 -16.41 33.69
N LYS A 4 34.55 -16.80 32.55
CA LYS A 4 34.97 -16.33 31.22
C LYS A 4 33.71 -15.89 30.50
N GLY A 5 33.46 -14.59 30.57
CA GLY A 5 32.68 -13.91 29.55
C GLY A 5 33.58 -13.67 28.34
N ASN A 6 33.03 -13.93 27.16
CA ASN A 6 32.92 -13.01 26.03
C ASN A 6 33.12 -13.79 24.72
N SER A 7 32.02 -14.13 24.05
CA SER A 7 32.05 -14.31 22.60
C SER A 7 30.78 -13.68 22.03
N SER A 8 30.99 -12.58 21.34
CA SER A 8 30.10 -11.90 20.42
C SER A 8 29.21 -12.87 19.63
N ARG A 9 27.89 -12.86 19.91
CA ARG A 9 26.89 -13.31 18.95
C ARG A 9 26.55 -12.14 18.04
N GLN A 10 27.31 -11.97 16.97
CA GLN A 10 26.76 -11.35 15.77
C GLN A 10 25.73 -12.32 15.21
N SER A 11 24.45 -11.97 15.30
CA SER A 11 23.39 -12.69 14.62
C SER A 11 23.58 -12.48 13.12
N ALA A 12 24.05 -13.51 12.43
CA ALA A 12 24.02 -13.56 10.97
C ALA A 12 22.55 -13.45 10.53
N VAL A 13 22.18 -12.30 9.97
CA VAL A 13 20.94 -12.15 9.22
C VAL A 13 21.10 -13.03 7.99
N GLY A 14 20.45 -14.20 7.99
CA GLY A 14 20.51 -15.12 6.87
C GLY A 14 19.92 -14.46 5.63
N MET A 15 20.77 -14.06 4.68
CA MET A 15 20.34 -13.62 3.36
C MET A 15 19.73 -14.82 2.64
N CYS A 16 18.44 -14.75 2.34
CA CYS A 16 17.78 -15.71 1.48
C CYS A 16 18.10 -15.36 0.02
N VAL A 17 18.93 -16.18 -0.63
CA VAL A 17 19.18 -16.10 -2.08
C VAL A 17 18.53 -17.34 -2.69
N ALA A 18 17.27 -17.20 -3.12
CA ALA A 18 16.52 -18.27 -3.76
C ALA A 18 16.11 -17.83 -5.17
N ARG A 19 16.29 -18.70 -6.16
CA ARG A 19 15.80 -18.45 -7.52
C ARG A 19 14.29 -18.53 -7.52
N ILE A 20 13.62 -17.42 -7.76
CA ILE A 20 12.16 -17.32 -7.68
C ILE A 20 11.57 -17.69 -9.03
N GLU A 21 10.80 -18.77 -9.10
CA GLU A 21 9.97 -19.06 -10.28
C GLU A 21 8.63 -18.36 -10.15
N VAL A 22 8.26 -17.58 -11.17
CA VAL A 22 6.95 -16.95 -11.25
C VAL A 22 5.95 -18.02 -11.68
N SER A 23 5.04 -18.38 -10.78
CA SER A 23 3.97 -19.33 -11.09
C SER A 23 2.74 -18.61 -11.64
N ASN A 24 1.94 -19.32 -12.46
CA ASN A 24 0.63 -18.84 -12.92
C ASN A 24 -0.28 -18.43 -11.74
N SER A 25 -0.09 -19.03 -10.56
CA SER A 25 -0.84 -18.67 -9.35
C SER A 25 -0.45 -17.31 -8.80
N PHE A 26 0.85 -16.98 -8.78
CA PHE A 26 1.31 -15.66 -8.34
C PHE A 26 0.83 -14.58 -9.31
N GLU A 27 0.97 -14.82 -10.61
CA GLU A 27 0.50 -13.90 -11.66
C GLU A 27 -0.99 -13.58 -11.52
N ARG A 28 -1.82 -14.61 -11.35
CA ARG A 28 -3.26 -14.46 -11.14
C ARG A 28 -3.59 -13.64 -9.89
N ILE A 29 -2.90 -13.89 -8.77
CA ILE A 29 -3.12 -13.12 -7.53
C ILE A 29 -2.71 -11.65 -7.74
N ALA A 30 -1.55 -11.40 -8.35
CA ALA A 30 -1.09 -10.05 -8.64
C ALA A 30 -2.07 -9.28 -9.55
N LEU A 31 -2.54 -9.90 -10.63
CA LEU A 31 -3.53 -9.30 -11.53
C LEU A 31 -4.88 -9.06 -10.83
N THR A 32 -5.32 -9.99 -9.99
CA THR A 32 -6.56 -9.86 -9.22
C THR A 32 -6.48 -8.69 -8.25
N ALA A 33 -5.42 -8.63 -7.44
CA ALA A 33 -5.19 -7.54 -6.50
C ALA A 33 -5.06 -6.20 -7.23
N HIS A 34 -4.35 -6.16 -8.36
CA HIS A 34 -4.21 -4.97 -9.19
C HIS A 34 -5.56 -4.47 -9.68
N ARG A 35 -6.34 -5.32 -10.36
CA ARG A 35 -7.67 -4.94 -10.88
C ARG A 35 -8.62 -4.48 -9.77
N ALA A 36 -8.65 -5.18 -8.63
CA ALA A 36 -9.45 -4.80 -7.49
C ALA A 36 -9.01 -3.46 -6.87
N THR A 37 -7.69 -3.19 -6.84
CA THR A 37 -7.15 -1.91 -6.38
C THR A 37 -7.64 -0.77 -7.27
N GLY A 38 -7.61 -0.93 -8.59
CA GLY A 38 -8.14 0.07 -9.53
C GLY A 38 -9.60 0.43 -9.26
N VAL A 39 -10.46 -0.59 -9.05
CA VAL A 39 -11.87 -0.39 -8.70
C VAL A 39 -12.03 0.38 -7.39
N ILE A 40 -11.29 0.02 -6.34
CA ILE A 40 -11.37 0.69 -5.04
C ILE A 40 -10.86 2.14 -5.10
N LEU A 41 -9.81 2.42 -5.88
CA LEU A 41 -9.35 3.78 -6.12
C LEU A 41 -10.42 4.63 -6.82
N GLU A 42 -11.14 4.08 -7.79
CA GLU A 42 -12.26 4.76 -8.44
C GLU A 42 -13.45 4.98 -7.50
N LEU A 43 -13.76 4.03 -6.61
CA LEU A 43 -14.78 4.22 -5.58
C LEU A 43 -14.42 5.37 -4.63
N ARG A 44 -13.17 5.43 -4.17
CA ARG A 44 -12.71 6.52 -3.31
C ARG A 44 -12.68 7.87 -4.03
N ASP A 45 -12.41 7.90 -5.32
CA ASP A 45 -12.47 9.13 -6.13
C ASP A 45 -13.90 9.71 -6.15
N LYS A 46 -14.89 8.83 -6.33
CA LYS A 46 -16.31 9.19 -6.24
C LYS A 46 -16.68 9.65 -4.84
N SER A 47 -16.23 8.95 -3.79
CA SER A 47 -16.50 9.35 -2.40
C SER A 47 -15.92 10.73 -2.05
N LEU A 48 -14.67 11.01 -2.43
CA LEU A 48 -14.06 12.33 -2.18
C LEU A 48 -14.76 13.44 -2.98
N SER A 49 -15.20 13.14 -4.22
CA SER A 49 -16.01 14.07 -5.03
C SER A 49 -17.37 14.35 -4.38
N GLU A 50 -17.97 13.38 -3.71
CA GLU A 50 -19.21 13.56 -2.94
C GLU A 50 -18.97 14.40 -1.69
N CYS A 51 -17.88 14.15 -0.95
CA CYS A 51 -17.49 14.98 0.20
C CYS A 51 -17.27 16.45 -0.18
N GLU A 52 -16.71 16.72 -1.36
CA GLU A 52 -16.52 18.08 -1.87
C GLU A 52 -17.86 18.80 -2.11
N LYS A 53 -18.83 18.09 -2.71
CA LYS A 53 -20.17 18.63 -2.99
C LYS A 53 -21.03 18.76 -1.73
N ASN A 54 -20.92 17.80 -0.84
CA ASN A 54 -21.72 17.70 0.37
C ASN A 54 -20.87 17.18 1.53
N LYS A 55 -20.39 18.11 2.37
CA LYS A 55 -19.57 17.84 3.55
C LYS A 55 -20.31 17.09 4.66
N ASN A 56 -21.63 16.90 4.55
CA ASN A 56 -22.46 16.14 5.48
C ASN A 56 -22.98 14.83 4.86
N SER A 57 -22.33 14.35 3.80
CA SER A 57 -22.68 13.07 3.16
C SER A 57 -22.27 11.88 4.04
N LYS A 58 -22.79 10.69 3.71
CA LYS A 58 -22.36 9.44 4.37
C LYS A 58 -20.86 9.19 4.18
N ASP A 59 -20.29 9.63 3.06
CA ASP A 59 -18.86 9.49 2.77
C ASP A 59 -18.03 10.44 3.65
N ALA A 60 -18.54 11.64 3.96
CA ALA A 60 -17.90 12.55 4.91
C ALA A 60 -17.96 11.99 6.34
N ASP A 61 -19.08 11.38 6.74
CA ASP A 61 -19.21 10.69 8.03
C ASP A 61 -18.24 9.49 8.14
N GLU A 62 -18.10 8.69 7.08
CA GLU A 62 -17.13 7.59 7.02
C GLU A 62 -15.69 8.12 7.12
N PHE A 63 -15.37 9.16 6.33
CA PHE A 63 -14.06 9.82 6.37
C PHE A 63 -13.71 10.28 7.79
N LYS A 64 -14.65 10.95 8.48
CA LYS A 64 -14.46 11.39 9.85
C LYS A 64 -14.23 10.23 10.80
N LYS A 65 -14.89 9.09 10.64
CA LYS A 65 -14.67 7.90 11.46
C LYS A 65 -13.27 7.31 11.23
N ILE A 66 -12.80 7.30 9.99
CA ILE A 66 -11.50 6.71 9.61
C ILE A 66 -10.33 7.59 10.08
N PHE A 67 -10.43 8.90 9.90
CA PHE A 67 -9.34 9.84 10.19
C PHE A 67 -9.50 10.59 11.51
N GLY A 68 -10.67 10.54 12.14
CA GLY A 68 -10.97 11.31 13.34
C GLY A 68 -11.09 12.80 13.08
N THR A 69 -11.31 13.25 11.85
CA THR A 69 -11.35 14.68 11.52
C THR A 69 -12.32 14.97 10.39
N GLU A 70 -12.91 16.17 10.38
CA GLU A 70 -13.82 16.58 9.32
C GLU A 70 -13.08 16.78 8.00
N VAL A 71 -13.77 16.53 6.89
CA VAL A 71 -13.21 16.67 5.54
C VAL A 71 -12.71 18.09 5.25
N ASP A 72 -13.34 19.12 5.82
CA ASP A 72 -12.96 20.52 5.60
C ASP A 72 -12.08 21.11 6.70
N LYS A 73 -11.66 20.29 7.68
CA LYS A 73 -10.70 20.71 8.69
C LYS A 73 -9.36 21.03 8.03
N GLU A 74 -8.81 22.20 8.33
CA GLU A 74 -7.45 22.57 7.94
C GLU A 74 -6.40 21.72 8.68
N ILE A 75 -5.49 21.11 7.92
CA ILE A 75 -4.45 20.18 8.40
C ILE A 75 -3.06 20.81 8.28
N TYR A 76 -2.82 21.52 7.17
CA TYR A 76 -1.63 22.30 6.88
C TYR A 76 -2.07 23.68 6.37
N ASP A 77 -1.16 24.64 6.33
CA ASP A 77 -1.43 26.03 5.92
C ASP A 77 -2.25 26.09 4.62
N GLY A 78 -3.53 26.47 4.75
CA GLY A 78 -4.49 26.56 3.64
C GLY A 78 -4.92 25.22 3.00
N THR A 79 -4.57 24.07 3.57
CA THR A 79 -4.86 22.73 3.03
C THR A 79 -5.78 21.95 3.97
N THR A 80 -6.98 21.61 3.49
CA THR A 80 -7.95 20.80 4.24
C THR A 80 -7.66 19.29 4.16
N ALA A 81 -8.24 18.51 5.08
CA ALA A 81 -8.16 17.05 5.08
C ALA A 81 -8.61 16.43 3.74
N LEU A 82 -9.68 16.98 3.15
CA LEU A 82 -10.18 16.61 1.82
C LEU A 82 -9.10 16.81 0.75
N ILE A 83 -8.46 17.98 0.71
CA ILE A 83 -7.41 18.29 -0.28
C ILE A 83 -6.21 17.35 -0.10
N VAL A 84 -5.82 17.05 1.15
CA VAL A 84 -4.74 16.08 1.43
C VAL A 84 -5.07 14.71 0.84
N MET A 85 -6.30 14.22 1.04
CA MET A 85 -6.70 12.90 0.55
C MET A 85 -6.98 12.86 -0.94
N GLN A 86 -7.47 13.94 -1.55
CA GLN A 86 -7.59 14.07 -3.01
C GLN A 86 -6.21 14.02 -3.68
N ASP A 87 -5.22 14.75 -3.15
CA ASP A 87 -3.83 14.69 -3.64
C ASP A 87 -3.25 13.28 -3.44
N GLY A 88 -3.48 12.67 -2.26
CA GLY A 88 -3.05 11.31 -1.97
C GLY A 88 -3.63 10.27 -2.94
N LEU A 89 -4.93 10.30 -3.18
CA LEU A 89 -5.60 9.38 -4.09
C LEU A 89 -5.10 9.54 -5.53
N ARG A 90 -4.95 10.78 -6.01
CA ARG A 90 -4.40 11.07 -7.34
C ARG A 90 -3.02 10.44 -7.53
N ARG A 91 -2.18 10.49 -6.50
CA ARG A 91 -0.83 9.91 -6.51
C ARG A 91 -0.85 8.39 -6.51
N LEU A 92 -1.67 7.79 -5.63
CA LEU A 92 -1.85 6.34 -5.57
C LEU A 92 -2.35 5.79 -6.92
N ARG A 93 -3.27 6.48 -7.59
CA ARG A 93 -3.70 6.15 -8.96
C ARG A 93 -2.55 6.21 -9.96
N ALA A 94 -1.77 7.29 -9.94
CA ALA A 94 -0.62 7.43 -10.84
C ALA A 94 0.46 6.35 -10.62
N ILE A 95 0.64 5.86 -9.39
CA ILE A 95 1.52 4.73 -9.08
C ILE A 95 0.87 3.42 -9.53
N HIS A 96 -0.41 3.22 -9.22
CA HIS A 96 -1.19 2.04 -9.60
C HIS A 96 -1.13 1.79 -11.11
N ASP A 97 -1.36 2.82 -11.93
CA ASP A 97 -1.27 2.75 -13.40
C ASP A 97 0.12 2.40 -13.90
N LYS A 98 1.15 2.61 -13.06
CA LYS A 98 2.54 2.24 -13.32
C LYS A 98 2.91 0.88 -12.72
N MET A 99 2.07 0.21 -11.93
CA MET A 99 2.43 -1.12 -11.42
C MET A 99 2.42 -2.19 -12.51
N ILE A 100 1.65 -1.98 -13.57
CA ILE A 100 1.66 -2.83 -14.77
C ILE A 100 1.73 -1.93 -16.01
N ARG A 101 2.83 -2.01 -16.78
CA ARG A 101 3.10 -1.12 -17.92
C ARG A 101 3.26 -1.89 -19.21
N ALA A 102 2.74 -1.36 -20.31
CA ALA A 102 3.07 -1.85 -21.65
C ALA A 102 4.37 -1.19 -22.13
N ASP A 103 5.25 -1.97 -22.76
CA ASP A 103 6.33 -1.41 -23.59
C ASP A 103 5.80 -0.99 -24.98
N ASN A 104 6.70 -0.47 -25.83
CA ASN A 104 6.34 -0.02 -27.19
C ASN A 104 5.81 -1.14 -28.11
N ASN A 105 6.03 -2.41 -27.75
CA ASN A 105 5.55 -3.58 -28.47
C ASN A 105 4.26 -4.15 -27.85
N GLY A 106 3.68 -3.47 -26.85
CA GLY A 106 2.50 -3.92 -26.13
C GLY A 106 2.79 -5.02 -25.10
N LYS A 107 4.05 -5.30 -24.79
CA LYS A 107 4.44 -6.30 -23.79
C LYS A 107 4.22 -5.75 -22.39
N MET A 108 3.44 -6.45 -21.57
CA MET A 108 3.12 -6.01 -20.23
C MET A 108 4.22 -6.42 -19.24
N THR A 109 4.68 -5.48 -18.43
CA THR A 109 5.62 -5.71 -17.33
C THR A 109 4.97 -5.35 -16.00
N CYS A 110 5.05 -6.26 -15.05
CA CYS A 110 4.50 -6.18 -13.71
C CYS A 110 5.62 -5.89 -12.69
N TYR A 111 5.38 -4.90 -11.83
CA TYR A 111 6.30 -4.43 -10.80
C TYR A 111 5.90 -4.90 -9.39
N TYR A 112 4.99 -5.87 -9.29
CA TYR A 112 4.79 -6.66 -8.07
C TYR A 112 5.83 -7.78 -8.03
N LEU A 113 6.90 -7.56 -7.29
CA LEU A 113 8.05 -8.47 -7.25
C LEU A 113 7.71 -9.67 -6.39
N ASN A 114 7.79 -10.87 -6.96
CA ASN A 114 7.55 -12.10 -6.21
C ASN A 114 8.71 -12.32 -5.23
N ASN A 115 8.43 -12.24 -3.93
CA ASN A 115 9.36 -12.55 -2.85
C ASN A 115 8.78 -13.59 -1.86
N THR A 116 7.91 -14.46 -2.37
CA THR A 116 7.12 -15.41 -1.56
C THR A 116 7.97 -16.48 -0.86
N ILE A 117 9.16 -16.79 -1.40
CA ILE A 117 10.06 -17.80 -0.83
C ILE A 117 10.81 -17.27 0.40
N CYS A 118 11.05 -15.95 0.48
CA CYS A 118 12.02 -15.37 1.42
C CYS A 118 11.42 -14.39 2.44
N GLY A 119 10.16 -13.96 2.29
CA GLY A 119 9.58 -12.90 3.12
C GLY A 119 8.69 -13.40 4.28
N ASN A 120 9.01 -13.01 5.52
CA ASN A 120 8.10 -13.12 6.68
C ASN A 120 7.27 -11.83 6.91
N PHE A 121 6.97 -11.10 5.83
CA PHE A 121 6.16 -9.89 5.82
C PHE A 121 4.97 -10.08 4.87
N THR A 122 4.11 -9.06 4.72
CA THR A 122 2.98 -9.09 3.78
C THR A 122 3.43 -8.51 2.43
N ALA A 123 3.69 -7.22 2.40
CA ALA A 123 4.36 -6.55 1.29
C ALA A 123 5.37 -5.52 1.84
N ARG A 124 6.24 -4.98 0.99
CA ARG A 124 7.18 -3.89 1.31
C ARG A 124 7.55 -3.09 0.07
N VAL A 125 7.92 -1.83 0.28
CA VAL A 125 8.57 -0.97 -0.72
C VAL A 125 9.88 -0.39 -0.22
N ASN A 126 10.73 0.07 -1.14
CA ASN A 126 11.82 0.99 -0.80
C ASN A 126 11.39 2.43 -1.10
N GLY A 127 10.59 3.01 -0.20
CA GLY A 127 9.90 4.29 -0.43
C GLY A 127 10.80 5.48 -0.81
N ASN A 128 12.09 5.45 -0.44
CA ASN A 128 13.06 6.54 -0.64
C ASN A 128 13.91 6.41 -1.91
N VAL A 129 14.09 5.19 -2.44
CA VAL A 129 15.07 4.90 -3.51
C VAL A 129 14.37 4.48 -4.81
N ASP A 130 13.09 4.14 -4.73
CA ASP A 130 12.38 3.54 -5.85
C ASP A 130 11.87 4.58 -6.85
N ARG A 131 12.63 4.75 -7.93
CA ARG A 131 12.28 5.63 -9.05
C ARG A 131 11.26 5.02 -10.00
N ASP A 132 11.15 3.70 -9.99
CA ASP A 132 10.35 2.92 -10.94
C ASP A 132 9.20 2.19 -10.28
N TYR A 133 8.86 2.48 -9.02
CA TYR A 133 7.78 1.89 -8.23
C TYR A 133 7.69 0.36 -8.33
N SER A 134 8.21 -0.32 -7.32
CA SER A 134 8.17 -1.76 -7.16
C SER A 134 7.70 -2.12 -5.76
N ILE A 135 6.86 -3.15 -5.67
CA ILE A 135 6.35 -3.65 -4.39
C ILE A 135 6.75 -5.11 -4.25
N PHE A 136 7.51 -5.44 -3.21
CA PHE A 136 7.87 -6.81 -2.87
C PHE A 136 6.67 -7.50 -2.23
N ILE A 137 6.23 -8.62 -2.81
CA ILE A 137 5.08 -9.41 -2.33
C ILE A 137 5.59 -10.70 -1.69
N ALA A 138 5.28 -10.91 -0.41
CA ALA A 138 5.68 -12.09 0.34
C ALA A 138 4.51 -13.08 0.51
N GLN A 139 4.80 -14.28 1.03
CA GLN A 139 3.81 -15.37 1.12
C GLN A 139 2.55 -14.99 1.89
N LYS A 140 2.66 -14.15 2.93
CA LYS A 140 1.50 -13.75 3.74
C LYS A 140 0.46 -12.98 2.91
N PHE A 141 0.89 -12.19 1.92
CA PHE A 141 -0.02 -11.46 1.03
C PHE A 141 -0.93 -12.41 0.25
N LEU A 142 -0.41 -13.54 -0.21
CA LEU A 142 -1.18 -14.52 -0.99
C LEU A 142 -2.33 -15.15 -0.18
N ASN A 143 -2.24 -15.11 1.14
CA ASN A 143 -3.23 -15.68 2.06
C ASN A 143 -4.28 -14.64 2.53
N LEU A 144 -4.15 -13.38 2.13
CA LEU A 144 -5.12 -12.35 2.45
C LEU A 144 -6.32 -12.42 1.51
N ASP A 145 -7.49 -12.02 2.02
CA ASP A 145 -8.65 -11.71 1.18
C ASP A 145 -8.28 -10.60 0.17
N VAL A 146 -8.92 -10.59 -1.00
CA VAL A 146 -8.63 -9.58 -2.03
C VAL A 146 -9.01 -8.18 -1.54
N THR A 147 -10.19 -8.04 -0.95
CA THR A 147 -10.78 -6.74 -0.52
C THR A 147 -11.30 -6.82 0.92
N GLY A 148 -11.47 -5.67 1.58
CA GLY A 148 -11.92 -5.58 2.97
C GLY A 148 -10.79 -5.25 3.95
N VAL A 149 -11.02 -5.57 5.23
CA VAL A 149 -10.06 -5.28 6.31
C VAL A 149 -8.80 -6.12 6.13
N ASN A 150 -7.62 -5.48 6.23
CA ASN A 150 -6.32 -6.15 6.11
C ASN A 150 -6.20 -7.00 4.83
N SER A 151 -6.74 -6.51 3.71
CA SER A 151 -6.80 -7.23 2.45
C SER A 151 -5.56 -6.99 1.57
N GLN A 152 -5.46 -7.72 0.45
CA GLN A 152 -4.47 -7.48 -0.60
C GLN A 152 -4.53 -6.03 -1.10
N VAL A 153 -5.72 -5.54 -1.46
CA VAL A 153 -5.90 -4.15 -1.91
C VAL A 153 -5.49 -3.14 -0.84
N ALA A 154 -5.95 -3.30 0.41
CA ALA A 154 -5.61 -2.38 1.49
C ALA A 154 -4.08 -2.35 1.71
N THR A 155 -3.44 -3.52 1.68
CA THR A 155 -1.98 -3.64 1.74
C THR A 155 -1.29 -2.93 0.56
N LEU A 156 -1.76 -3.10 -0.68
CA LEU A 156 -1.15 -2.40 -1.81
C LEU A 156 -1.28 -0.88 -1.70
N CYS A 157 -2.43 -0.37 -1.22
CA CYS A 157 -2.59 1.06 -0.97
C CYS A 157 -1.70 1.57 0.16
N HIS A 158 -1.50 0.78 1.21
CA HIS A 158 -0.51 1.04 2.26
C HIS A 158 0.88 1.21 1.65
N GLU A 159 1.36 0.21 0.92
CA GLU A 159 2.68 0.23 0.29
C GLU A 159 2.87 1.37 -0.71
N MET A 160 1.87 1.63 -1.56
CA MET A 160 1.94 2.75 -2.51
C MET A 160 1.97 4.11 -1.80
N SER A 161 1.41 4.23 -0.60
CA SER A 161 1.42 5.48 0.16
C SER A 161 2.83 5.84 0.67
N HIS A 162 3.67 4.84 0.94
CA HIS A 162 5.05 5.04 1.43
C HIS A 162 5.98 5.72 0.43
N PHE A 163 5.76 5.56 -0.88
CA PHE A 163 6.63 6.20 -1.87
C PHE A 163 6.70 7.71 -1.62
N VAL A 164 7.91 8.26 -1.51
CA VAL A 164 8.09 9.68 -1.20
C VAL A 164 7.53 10.57 -2.31
N LYS A 165 7.07 11.77 -1.95
CA LYS A 165 6.71 12.80 -2.92
C LYS A 165 7.97 13.23 -3.70
N THR A 166 7.90 13.22 -5.03
CA THR A 166 9.03 13.57 -5.93
C THR A 166 8.57 14.43 -7.11
N GLY A 167 9.52 14.83 -7.96
CA GLY A 167 9.25 15.63 -9.16
C GLY A 167 9.15 17.13 -8.88
N LYS A 168 9.14 17.93 -9.96
CA LYS A 168 8.96 19.38 -9.87
C LYS A 168 7.62 19.68 -9.21
N ASP A 169 7.61 20.57 -8.22
CA ASP A 169 6.43 20.91 -7.41
C ASP A 169 5.80 19.71 -6.67
N GLY A 170 6.56 18.62 -6.50
CA GLY A 170 6.12 17.42 -5.81
C GLY A 170 5.03 16.62 -6.53
N VAL A 171 4.85 16.76 -7.86
CA VAL A 171 3.70 16.15 -8.58
C VAL A 171 3.77 14.62 -8.75
N ASN A 172 4.94 14.02 -8.60
CA ASN A 172 5.19 12.58 -8.69
C ASN A 172 5.36 11.96 -7.29
N GLY A 173 5.51 10.64 -7.23
CA GLY A 173 5.66 9.91 -5.99
C GLY A 173 4.34 9.60 -5.29
N GLY A 174 4.43 8.92 -4.16
CA GLY A 174 3.28 8.58 -3.31
C GLY A 174 3.00 9.69 -2.30
N MET A 175 2.45 9.30 -1.15
CA MET A 175 2.09 10.26 -0.09
C MET A 175 3.29 10.58 0.82
N GLY A 176 4.34 9.76 0.81
CA GLY A 176 5.45 9.84 1.76
C GLY A 176 5.01 9.52 3.19
N THR A 177 4.09 8.57 3.33
CA THR A 177 3.65 8.10 4.65
C THR A 177 4.72 7.22 5.29
N GLY A 178 4.64 7.12 6.61
CA GLY A 178 5.50 6.32 7.45
C GLY A 178 4.74 5.25 8.22
N ASP A 179 5.51 4.32 8.78
CA ASP A 179 5.05 3.38 9.78
C ASP A 179 5.26 4.01 11.15
N LEU A 180 4.24 4.78 11.55
CA LEU A 180 4.35 5.68 12.69
C LEU A 180 3.93 5.03 14.01
N ASN A 181 4.54 5.49 15.11
CA ASN A 181 4.02 5.30 16.46
C ASN A 181 2.89 6.31 16.76
N ALA A 182 2.33 6.26 17.97
CA ALA A 182 1.21 7.11 18.38
C ALA A 182 1.54 8.61 18.40
N SER A 183 2.82 8.97 18.57
CA SER A 183 3.32 10.34 18.52
C SER A 183 3.50 10.85 17.08
N GLY A 184 3.37 9.97 16.08
CA GLY A 184 3.56 10.29 14.67
C GLY A 184 5.03 10.28 14.23
N GLU A 185 5.88 9.53 14.92
CA GLU A 185 7.29 9.32 14.57
C GLU A 185 7.47 7.92 13.99
N GLU A 186 8.39 7.76 13.02
CA GLU A 186 8.77 6.44 12.50
C GLU A 186 9.25 5.56 13.65
N ALA A 187 8.77 4.32 13.69
CA ALA A 187 9.14 3.40 14.75
C ALA A 187 9.27 1.98 14.22
N PHE A 188 10.25 1.24 14.72
CA PHE A 188 10.40 -0.18 14.41
C PHE A 188 9.44 -0.99 15.28
N LEU A 189 8.18 -1.11 14.87
CA LEU A 189 7.16 -1.86 15.60
C LEU A 189 6.63 -3.05 14.78
N SER A 190 5.84 -3.90 15.43
CA SER A 190 5.04 -4.89 14.70
C SER A 190 3.88 -4.21 13.97
N GLY A 191 3.38 -4.81 12.89
CA GLY A 191 2.22 -4.28 12.17
C GLY A 191 0.99 -4.09 13.07
N GLU A 192 0.77 -4.99 14.04
CA GLU A 192 -0.32 -4.83 15.02
C GLU A 192 -0.12 -3.60 15.93
N SER A 193 1.12 -3.37 16.35
CA SER A 193 1.47 -2.18 17.15
C SER A 193 1.27 -0.88 16.37
N HIS A 194 1.57 -0.86 15.07
CA HIS A 194 1.26 0.29 14.22
C HIS A 194 -0.24 0.49 14.02
N LYS A 195 -1.04 -0.58 13.91
CA LYS A 195 -2.52 -0.47 13.88
C LYS A 195 -3.06 0.13 15.18
N ILE A 196 -2.52 -0.26 16.33
CA ILE A 196 -2.87 0.34 17.63
C ILE A 196 -2.51 1.85 17.63
N ALA A 197 -1.30 2.19 17.21
CA ALA A 197 -0.86 3.59 17.09
C ALA A 197 -1.77 4.41 16.16
N ALA A 198 -2.16 3.86 15.01
CA ALA A 198 -3.09 4.48 14.07
C ALA A 198 -4.45 4.79 14.70
N SER A 199 -4.99 3.88 15.53
CA SER A 199 -6.22 4.11 16.29
C SER A 199 -6.04 5.20 17.36
N GLN A 200 -4.89 5.23 18.03
CA GLN A 200 -4.59 6.27 19.02
C GLN A 200 -4.52 7.65 18.36
N MET A 201 -3.88 7.77 17.18
CA MET A 201 -3.84 9.03 16.43
C MET A 201 -5.22 9.55 16.04
N VAL A 202 -6.12 8.65 15.62
CA VAL A 202 -7.53 8.99 15.32
C VAL A 202 -8.25 9.50 16.57
N ASN A 203 -8.12 8.79 17.70
CA ASN A 203 -8.77 9.18 18.96
C ASN A 203 -8.23 10.50 19.53
N MET A 204 -6.97 10.84 19.24
CA MET A 204 -6.36 12.11 19.61
C MET A 204 -6.66 13.24 18.62
N HIS A 205 -7.44 12.97 17.55
CA HIS A 205 -7.68 13.91 16.45
C HIS A 205 -6.37 14.46 15.85
N SER A 206 -5.33 13.62 15.81
CA SER A 206 -3.98 14.02 15.39
C SER A 206 -3.92 14.22 13.88
N LYS A 207 -3.29 15.31 13.43
CA LYS A 207 -3.01 15.51 11.99
C LYS A 207 -2.08 14.46 11.38
N ASN A 208 -1.33 13.72 12.22
CA ASN A 208 -0.42 12.67 11.75
C ASN A 208 -1.14 11.46 11.15
N VAL A 209 -2.47 11.35 11.30
CA VAL A 209 -3.27 10.32 10.59
C VAL A 209 -3.06 10.35 9.07
N PHE A 210 -2.79 11.52 8.48
CA PHE A 210 -2.53 11.62 7.04
C PHE A 210 -1.09 11.27 6.64
N ARG A 211 -0.21 11.05 7.62
CA ARG A 211 1.19 10.64 7.43
C ARG A 211 1.40 9.16 7.79
N SER A 212 0.39 8.49 8.33
CA SER A 212 0.45 7.11 8.79
C SER A 212 -0.05 6.17 7.71
N ALA A 213 0.80 5.26 7.24
CA ALA A 213 0.44 4.30 6.19
C ALA A 213 -0.72 3.40 6.63
N TYR A 214 -0.79 3.02 7.91
CA TYR A 214 -1.93 2.26 8.46
C TYR A 214 -3.24 3.04 8.55
N ASN A 215 -3.21 4.36 8.69
CA ASN A 215 -4.43 5.16 8.60
C ASN A 215 -4.89 5.32 7.14
N ILE A 216 -3.94 5.41 6.19
CA ILE A 216 -4.24 5.36 4.76
C ILE A 216 -4.79 3.99 4.36
N GLU A 217 -4.20 2.90 4.83
CA GLU A 217 -4.66 1.51 4.63
C GLU A 217 -6.16 1.37 4.97
N ARG A 218 -6.56 1.82 6.17
CA ARG A 218 -7.95 1.80 6.63
C ARG A 218 -8.91 2.53 5.70
N TYR A 219 -8.45 3.59 5.06
CA TYR A 219 -9.27 4.29 4.07
C TYR A 219 -9.55 3.41 2.85
N PHE A 220 -8.73 2.42 2.53
CA PHE A 220 -8.95 1.53 1.39
C PHE A 220 -9.50 0.14 1.77
N GLU A 221 -9.86 -0.10 3.03
CA GLU A 221 -10.50 -1.33 3.52
C GLU A 221 -11.98 -1.42 3.12
N ILE A 222 -12.26 -1.39 1.81
CA ILE A 222 -13.61 -1.56 1.24
C ILE A 222 -13.80 -3.02 0.84
N SER A 223 -14.94 -3.62 1.22
CA SER A 223 -15.37 -4.92 0.68
C SER A 223 -16.16 -4.72 -0.61
N LEU A 224 -15.74 -5.36 -1.70
CA LEU A 224 -16.48 -5.37 -2.96
C LEU A 224 -17.58 -6.45 -2.96
N ASP A 225 -18.67 -6.19 -3.67
CA ASP A 225 -19.75 -7.15 -3.83
C ASP A 225 -19.38 -8.27 -4.83
N ASN A 226 -20.15 -9.37 -4.78
CA ASN A 226 -19.89 -10.56 -5.59
C ASN A 226 -19.97 -10.31 -7.11
N ASN A 227 -20.80 -9.36 -7.57
CA ASN A 227 -20.89 -9.07 -9.01
C ASN A 227 -19.62 -8.37 -9.46
N THR A 228 -19.17 -7.36 -8.71
CA THR A 228 -17.91 -6.66 -8.97
C THR A 228 -16.72 -7.63 -8.95
N LEU A 229 -16.65 -8.54 -7.96
CA LEU A 229 -15.61 -9.56 -7.89
C LEU A 229 -15.66 -10.55 -9.08
N SER A 230 -16.86 -10.87 -9.58
CA SER A 230 -17.03 -11.71 -10.78
C SER A 230 -16.52 -11.01 -12.04
N GLU A 231 -16.78 -9.71 -12.17
CA GLU A 231 -16.28 -8.89 -13.29
C GLU A 231 -14.76 -8.79 -13.27
N ILE A 232 -14.16 -8.54 -12.10
CA ILE A 232 -12.71 -8.57 -11.91
C ILE A 232 -12.14 -9.93 -12.34
N SER A 233 -12.75 -11.03 -11.88
CA SER A 233 -12.29 -12.38 -12.23
C SER A 233 -12.29 -12.62 -13.75
N LYS A 234 -13.34 -12.19 -14.46
CA LYS A 234 -13.41 -12.27 -15.93
C LYS A 234 -12.33 -11.43 -16.61
N ALA A 235 -12.06 -10.22 -16.10
CA ALA A 235 -10.99 -9.37 -16.63
C ALA A 235 -9.62 -10.03 -16.44
N VAL A 236 -9.36 -10.62 -15.26
CA VAL A 236 -8.13 -11.36 -14.97
C VAL A 236 -7.96 -12.55 -15.91
N GLU A 237 -9.01 -13.35 -16.18
CA GLU A 237 -8.90 -14.45 -17.16
C GLU A 237 -8.51 -13.98 -18.56
N ASN A 238 -8.90 -12.76 -18.94
CA ASN A 238 -8.50 -12.19 -20.22
C ASN A 238 -7.07 -11.64 -20.20
N ASP A 239 -6.61 -11.13 -19.05
CA ASP A 239 -5.24 -10.67 -18.89
C ASP A 239 -4.25 -11.84 -18.84
N MET A 240 -4.60 -12.96 -18.18
CA MET A 240 -3.82 -14.21 -18.15
C MET A 240 -3.59 -14.85 -19.52
N LYS A 241 -4.31 -14.42 -20.57
CA LYS A 241 -4.08 -14.87 -21.96
C LYS A 241 -2.96 -14.09 -22.66
N LYS A 242 -2.51 -13.00 -22.07
CA LYS A 242 -1.43 -12.13 -22.57
C LYS A 242 -0.15 -12.49 -21.82
N GLU A 243 1.00 -12.33 -22.47
CA GLU A 243 2.28 -12.49 -21.78
C GLU A 243 2.47 -11.35 -20.78
N LEU A 244 2.64 -11.69 -19.49
CA LEU A 244 3.04 -10.77 -18.44
C LEU A 244 4.45 -11.09 -17.97
N ILE A 245 5.38 -10.15 -18.12
CA ILE A 245 6.69 -10.26 -17.48
C ILE A 245 6.55 -9.80 -16.04
N ILE A 246 6.94 -10.63 -15.08
CA ILE A 246 7.10 -10.20 -13.70
C ILE A 246 8.59 -9.99 -13.44
N ILE A 247 8.96 -8.77 -13.04
CA ILE A 247 10.35 -8.47 -12.71
C ILE A 247 10.75 -9.32 -11.49
N GLN A 248 11.92 -9.93 -11.59
CA GLN A 248 12.57 -10.61 -10.48
C GLN A 248 13.66 -9.69 -9.95
N ASP A 249 13.66 -9.48 -8.64
CA ASP A 249 14.74 -8.79 -7.95
C ASP A 249 15.37 -9.79 -6.99
N ASP A 250 16.62 -10.16 -7.29
CA ASP A 250 17.43 -11.06 -6.48
C ASP A 250 18.09 -10.31 -5.30
N THR A 251 17.88 -8.99 -5.18
CA THR A 251 18.36 -8.22 -4.03
C THR A 251 17.48 -8.48 -2.81
N PRO A 252 18.07 -8.53 -1.59
CA PRO A 252 17.29 -8.74 -0.40
C PRO A 252 16.29 -7.59 -0.21
N PRO A 253 15.03 -7.89 0.18
CA PRO A 253 14.03 -6.86 0.41
C PRO A 253 14.54 -5.87 1.47
N PRO A 254 14.19 -4.58 1.38
CA PRO A 254 14.68 -3.57 2.29
C PRO A 254 14.41 -3.96 3.75
N SER A 255 15.44 -3.79 4.59
CA SER A 255 15.32 -3.86 6.04
C SER A 255 14.54 -2.64 6.52
N LEU A 256 13.57 -2.87 7.41
CA LEU A 256 12.93 -1.83 8.22
C LEU A 256 13.99 -1.02 8.98
#